data_AF-A0A6A7SKE1-F1
#
_entry.id   AF-A0A6A7SKE1-F1
#
_cell.length_a   1.000
_cell.length_b   1.000
_cell.length_c   1.000
_cell.angle_alpha   90.00
_cell.angle_beta   90.00
_cell.angle_gamma   90.00
#
_symmetry.space_group_name_H-M   'P 1'
#
loop_
_entity.id
_entity.type
_entity.pdbx_description
1 polymer ?
#
loop_
_entity_poly.entity_id
_entity_poly.type
_entity_poly.pdbx_seq_one_letter_code
_entity_poly.pdbx_strand_id
1 'polypeptide(L)' 'MLVSGAQAVLQKLPAEPGEAADTRRLQRWRARHGTKGAAVRLANRNLRIAWVLLTRGGSYEPEPRRALPGG' A
#
# COMPACT_ATOMS: atom_id res chain seq x y z
N MET A 1 -16.96 -1.99 -2.81
CA MET A 1 -16.09 -2.00 -4.01
C MET A 1 -14.60 -1.99 -3.69
N LEU A 2 -14.07 -1.03 -2.93
CA LEU A 2 -12.61 -0.91 -2.69
C LEU A 2 -11.98 -2.11 -1.96
N VAL A 3 -12.64 -2.65 -0.93
CA VAL A 3 -12.12 -3.82 -0.19
C VAL A 3 -12.09 -5.08 -1.06
N SER A 4 -13.14 -5.31 -1.85
CA SER A 4 -13.19 -6.45 -2.78
C SER A 4 -12.12 -6.36 -3.88
N GLY A 5 -11.87 -5.16 -4.41
CA GLY A 5 -10.75 -4.92 -5.34
C GLY A 5 -9.39 -5.15 -4.68
N ALA A 6 -9.20 -4.69 -3.44
CA ALA A 6 -7.99 -4.95 -2.67
C ALA A 6 -7.79 -6.45 -2.37
N GLN A 7 -8.87 -7.20 -2.13
CA GLN A 7 -8.80 -8.66 -1.98
C GLN A 7 -8.35 -9.34 -3.28
N ALA A 8 -8.86 -8.91 -4.44
CA ALA A 8 -8.45 -9.47 -5.73
C ALA A 8 -6.96 -9.19 -6.02
N VAL A 9 -6.46 -8.00 -5.68
CA VAL A 9 -5.02 -7.66 -5.78
C VAL A 9 -4.18 -8.57 -4.88
N LEU A 10 -4.64 -8.84 -3.65
CA LEU A 10 -3.93 -9.72 -2.72
C LEU A 10 -3.95 -11.19 -3.12
N GLN A 11 -4.98 -11.64 -3.84
CA GLN A 11 -5.05 -12.99 -4.42
C GLN A 11 -4.06 -13.18 -5.56
N LYS A 12 -3.79 -12.13 -6.34
CA LYS A 12 -2.79 -12.14 -7.42
C LYS A 12 -1.37 -11.81 -6.95
N LEU A 13 -1.16 -11.64 -5.65
CA LEU A 13 0.14 -11.28 -5.11
C LEU A 13 1.10 -12.48 -5.28
N PRO A 14 2.31 -12.29 -5.86
CA PRO A 14 3.27 -13.36 -6.00
C PRO A 14 3.65 -13.96 -4.63
N ALA A 15 3.88 -15.27 -4.60
CA ALA A 15 4.35 -15.97 -3.40
C ALA A 15 5.76 -15.47 -3.01
N GLU A 16 6.62 -15.26 -4.01
CA GLU A 16 7.96 -14.75 -3.79
C GLU A 16 7.98 -13.22 -3.62
N PRO A 17 8.75 -12.68 -2.65
CA PRO A 17 8.91 -11.24 -2.48
C PRO A 17 9.62 -10.62 -3.69
N GLY A 18 8.87 -9.99 -4.60
CA GLY A 18 9.45 -9.22 -5.70
C GLY A 18 10.31 -8.03 -5.22
N GLU A 19 11.00 -7.39 -6.17
CA GLU A 19 11.85 -6.22 -5.89
C GLU A 19 11.04 -4.98 -5.46
N ALA A 20 9.79 -4.87 -5.90
CA ALA A 20 8.95 -3.72 -5.58
C ALA A 20 8.64 -3.62 -4.07
N ALA A 21 8.99 -2.47 -3.48
CA ALA A 21 8.79 -2.18 -2.05
C ALA A 21 7.32 -2.33 -1.60
N ASP A 22 6.37 -2.00 -2.48
CA ASP A 22 4.93 -2.14 -2.22
C ASP A 22 4.49 -3.61 -2.14
N THR A 23 5.02 -4.48 -3.00
CA THR A 23 4.77 -5.94 -2.96
C THR A 23 5.22 -6.54 -1.62
N ARG A 24 6.44 -6.21 -1.18
CA ARG A 24 6.96 -6.64 0.14
C ARG A 24 6.08 -6.13 1.29
N ARG A 25 5.53 -4.93 1.17
CA ARG A 25 4.63 -4.35 2.19
C ARG A 25 3.31 -5.10 2.27
N LEU A 26 2.72 -5.44 1.12
CA LEU A 26 1.49 -6.22 1.04
C LEU A 26 1.67 -7.63 1.61
N GLN A 27 2.79 -8.29 1.31
CA GLN A 27 3.12 -9.59 1.90
C GLN A 27 3.25 -9.49 3.42
N ARG A 28 3.92 -8.45 3.95
CA ARG A 28 4.00 -8.21 5.40
C ARG A 28 2.62 -8.01 6.04
N TRP A 29 1.73 -7.27 5.39
CA TRP A 29 0.36 -7.08 5.90
C TRP A 29 -0.44 -8.39 5.88
N ARG A 30 -0.30 -9.18 4.81
CA ARG A 30 -0.95 -10.50 4.70
C ARG A 30 -0.43 -11.46 5.77
N ALA A 31 0.88 -11.49 6.02
CA ALA A 31 1.48 -12.32 7.06
C ALA A 31 1.02 -11.93 8.48
N ARG A 32 0.83 -10.63 8.76
CA ARG A 32 0.47 -10.14 10.10
C ARG A 32 -1.04 -10.13 10.39
N HIS A 33 -1.87 -9.90 9.39
CA HIS A 33 -3.31 -9.64 9.59
C HIS A 33 -4.22 -10.53 8.73
N GLY A 34 -3.65 -11.50 8.01
CA GLY A 34 -4.36 -12.30 7.03
C GLY A 34 -4.85 -11.49 5.83
N THR A 35 -5.51 -12.18 4.89
CA THR A 35 -5.96 -11.58 3.62
C THR A 35 -6.99 -10.48 3.82
N LYS A 36 -7.96 -10.66 4.73
CA LYS A 36 -9.02 -9.66 4.98
C LYS A 36 -8.44 -8.37 5.60
N GLY A 37 -7.58 -8.50 6.61
CA GLY A 37 -6.95 -7.33 7.25
C GLY A 37 -5.98 -6.60 6.33
N ALA A 38 -5.24 -7.33 5.49
CA ALA A 38 -4.41 -6.73 4.46
C ALA A 38 -5.23 -5.97 3.41
N ALA A 39 -6.41 -6.50 3.01
CA ALA A 39 -7.28 -5.85 2.03
C ALA A 39 -7.84 -4.52 2.54
N VAL A 40 -8.27 -4.47 3.80
CA VAL A 40 -8.73 -3.23 4.45
C VAL A 40 -7.61 -2.19 4.51
N ARG A 41 -6.39 -2.60 4.87
CA ARG A 41 -5.21 -1.71 4.90
C ARG A 41 -4.86 -1.17 3.51
N LEU A 42 -4.90 -2.01 2.48
CA LEU A 42 -4.70 -1.59 1.09
C LEU A 42 -5.79 -0.61 0.64
N ALA A 43 -7.06 -0.90 0.92
CA ALA A 43 -8.18 -0.01 0.62
C ALA A 43 -8.04 1.36 1.31
N ASN A 44 -7.69 1.38 2.60
CA ASN A 44 -7.45 2.62 3.34
C ASN A 44 -6.28 3.43 2.78
N ARG A 45 -5.21 2.78 2.33
CA ARG A 45 -4.09 3.47 1.67
C ARG A 45 -4.54 4.09 0.35
N ASN A 46 -5.25 3.33 -0.48
CA ASN A 46 -5.74 3.82 -1.77
C ASN A 46 -6.69 5.00 -1.58
N LEU A 47 -7.57 4.94 -0.57
CA LEU A 47 -8.45 6.05 -0.22
C LEU A 47 -7.65 7.29 0.21
N ARG A 48 -6.60 7.14 1.03
CA ARG A 48 -5.75 8.25 1.45
C ARG A 48 -5.00 8.88 0.28
N ILE A 49 -4.52 8.08 -0.67
CA ILE A 49 -3.87 8.57 -1.90
C ILE A 49 -4.89 9.34 -2.75
N ALA A 50 -6.06 8.75 -3.01
CA ALA A 50 -7.14 9.41 -3.74
C ALA A 50 -7.55 10.71 -3.07
N TRP A 51 -7.70 10.73 -1.74
CA TRP A 51 -8.00 11.93 -0.99
C TRP A 51 -6.94 13.01 -1.15
N VAL A 52 -5.66 12.67 -1.04
CA VAL A 52 -4.56 13.63 -1.26
C VAL A 52 -4.57 14.17 -2.68
N LEU A 53 -4.75 13.31 -3.68
CA LEU A 53 -4.84 13.71 -5.09
C LEU A 53 -6.03 14.66 -5.34
N LEU A 54 -7.20 14.33 -4.79
CA LEU A 54 -8.43 15.12 -4.94
C LEU A 54 -8.36 16.46 -4.20
N THR A 55 -7.72 16.50 -3.03
CA THR A 55 -7.64 17.71 -2.20
C THR A 55 -6.48 18.64 -2.55
N ARG A 56 -5.39 18.11 -3.13
CA ARG A 56 -4.19 18.90 -3.50
C ARG A 56 -4.04 19.15 -5.00
N GLY A 57 -4.92 18.58 -5.84
CA GLY A 57 -4.90 18.81 -7.29
C GLY A 57 -3.64 18.34 -8.02
N GLY A 58 -2.82 17.45 -7.43
CA GLY A 58 -1.53 17.05 -8.00
C GLY A 58 -0.91 15.80 -7.37
N SER A 59 -0.13 15.09 -8.20
CA SER A 59 0.44 13.75 -8.05
C SER A 59 0.93 13.34 -6.65
N TYR A 60 0.64 12.09 -6.28
CA TYR A 60 1.14 11.46 -5.05
C TYR A 60 2.65 11.27 -5.14
N GLU A 61 3.40 12.09 -4.41
CA GLU A 61 4.82 11.84 -4.14
C GLU A 61 4.95 10.85 -2.97
N PRO A 62 5.61 9.69 -3.15
CA PRO A 62 5.99 8.86 -2.03
C PRO A 62 7.01 9.62 -1.17
N GLU A 63 6.70 9.80 0.11
CA GLU A 63 7.58 10.49 1.07
C GLU A 63 9.03 9.97 0.97
N PRO A 64 10.03 10.81 0.63
CA PRO A 64 11.42 10.39 0.67
C PRO A 64 11.75 10.03 2.11
N ARG A 65 12.33 8.84 2.31
CA ARG A 65 12.85 8.40 3.62
C ARG A 65 13.76 9.52 4.13
N ARG A 66 13.29 10.25 5.14
CA ARG A 66 13.99 11.35 5.82
C ARG A 66 15.46 10.97 5.97
N ALA A 67 16.31 11.54 5.12
CA ALA A 67 17.74 11.48 5.32
C ALA A 67 17.98 12.20 6.65
N LEU A 68 18.42 11.43 7.65
CA LEU A 68 18.90 12.00 8.90
C LEU A 68 20.04 12.95 8.53
N PRO A 69 19.97 14.24 8.93
CA PRO A 69 21.11 15.12 8.76
C PRO A 69 22.25 14.56 9.61
N GLY A 70 23.35 14.22 8.94
CA GLY A 70 24.63 14.01 9.61
C GLY A 70 25.05 15.31 10.29
N GLY A 71 25.32 15.22 11.58
CA GLY A 71 25.95 16.23 12.42
C GLY A 71 26.84 15.50 13.41
#